data_AF-A0A968XT23-F1
#
_entry.id   AF-A0A968XT23-F1
#
_cell.length_a   1.000
_cell.length_b   1.000
_cell.length_c   1.000
_cell.angle_alpha   90.00
_cell.angle_beta   90.00
_cell.angle_gamma   90.00
#
_symmetry.space_group_name_H-M   'P 1'
#
loop_
_entity.id
_entity.type
_entity.pdbx_description
1 polymer ?
#
loop_
_entity_poly.entity_id
_entity_poly.type
_entity_poly.pdbx_seq_one_letter_code
_entity_poly.pdbx_strand_id
1 'polypeptide(L)' 'MGNNGTVCSRIGNDELGKEIFEELTAKNLSTDSIQIDEKYQTGIVNVKLENGQPDYQLS' A
#
# COMPACT_ATOMS: atom_id res chain seq x y z
N MET A 1 5.69 -24.65 1.28
CA MET A 1 6.30 -23.75 0.28
C MET A 1 6.17 -22.35 0.84
N GLY A 2 7.27 -21.76 1.31
CA GLY A 2 7.27 -20.43 1.90
C GLY A 2 7.19 -19.39 0.79
N ASN A 3 6.04 -18.74 0.64
CA ASN A 3 5.92 -17.58 -0.24
C ASN A 3 6.67 -16.41 0.43
N ASN A 4 7.92 -16.19 0.02
CA ASN A 4 8.55 -14.88 0.20
C ASN A 4 7.89 -13.94 -0.81
N GLY A 5 6.73 -13.41 -0.44
CA GLY A 5 6.06 -12.37 -1.20
C GLY A 5 6.86 -11.08 -1.08
N THR A 6 7.56 -10.70 -2.14
CA THR A 6 8.15 -9.37 -2.22
C THR A 6 7.04 -8.38 -2.58
N VAL A 7 6.69 -7.49 -1.66
CA VAL A 7 5.75 -6.40 -1.93
C VAL A 7 6.48 -5.35 -2.76
N CYS A 8 6.20 -5.32 -4.06
CA CYS A 8 6.65 -4.25 -4.95
C CYS A 8 5.50 -3.26 -5.08
N SER A 9 5.64 -2.08 -4.46
CA SER A 9 4.61 -1.03 -4.48
C SER A 9 5.27 0.34 -4.63
N ARG A 10 4.56 1.30 -5.23
CA ARG A 10 4.99 2.69 -5.33
C ARG A 10 4.03 3.55 -4.50
N ILE A 11 4.58 4.24 -3.51
CA ILE A 11 3.88 5.18 -2.64
C ILE A 11 4.32 6.60 -2.98
N GLY A 12 3.46 7.59 -2.76
CA GLY A 12 3.86 8.99 -2.87
C GLY A 12 4.69 9.44 -1.68
N ASN A 13 5.41 10.56 -1.82
CA ASN A 13 6.03 11.26 -0.68
C ASN A 13 5.00 12.12 0.08
N ASP A 14 3.92 11.48 0.53
CA ASP A 14 2.84 12.11 1.30
C ASP A 14 2.62 11.39 2.64
N GLU A 15 1.69 11.90 3.45
CA GLU A 15 1.40 11.35 4.78
C GLU A 15 0.94 9.89 4.71
N LEU A 16 0.13 9.54 3.71
CA LEU A 16 -0.34 8.17 3.50
C LEU A 16 0.81 7.23 3.11
N GLY A 17 1.72 7.68 2.25
CA GLY A 17 2.90 6.90 1.89
C GLY A 17 3.79 6.61 3.10
N LYS A 18 3.97 7.60 3.98
CA LYS A 18 4.71 7.44 5.24
C LYS A 18 4.02 6.45 6.17
N GLU A 19 2.71 6.55 6.36
CA GLU A 19 1.93 5.63 7.19
C GLU A 19 2.03 4.19 6.68
N ILE A 20 1.90 3.96 5.37
CA ILE A 20 2.09 2.64 4.76
C ILE A 20 3.49 2.10 5.03
N PHE A 21 4.53 2.93 4.87
CA PHE A 21 5.92 2.52 5.10
C PHE A 21 6.17 2.13 6.57
N GLU A 22 5.63 2.92 7.51
CA GLU A 22 5.70 2.65 8.94
C GLU A 22 4.97 1.35 9.31
N GLU A 23 3.77 1.11 8.80
CA GLU A 23 3.03 -0.13 9.05
C GLU A 23 3.75 -1.37 8.53
N LEU A 24 4.31 -1.30 7.32
CA LEU A 24 5.05 -2.42 6.73
C LEU A 24 6.32 -2.74 7.53
N THR A 25 7.03 -1.70 7.95
CA THR A 25 8.21 -1.82 8.82
C THR A 25 7.83 -2.42 10.18
N ALA A 26 6.75 -1.95 10.80
CA ALA A 26 6.26 -2.48 12.09
C ALA A 26 5.84 -3.95 12.02
N LYS A 27 5.41 -4.42 10.85
CA LYS A 27 5.05 -5.82 10.59
C LYS A 27 6.25 -6.70 10.20
N ASN A 28 7.48 -6.19 10.26
CA ASN A 28 8.71 -6.87 9.80
C ASN A 28 8.63 -7.35 8.34
N LEU A 29 7.91 -6.62 7.49
CA LEU A 29 7.87 -6.88 6.05
C LEU A 29 9.03 -6.13 5.38
N SER A 30 9.67 -6.74 4.37
CA SER A 30 10.73 -6.07 3.62
C SER A 30 10.15 -4.89 2.83
N THR A 31 10.73 -3.71 3.06
CA THR A 31 10.41 -2.46 2.37
C THR A 31 11.40 -2.16 1.24
N ASP A 32 12.35 -3.04 0.96
CA ASP A 32 13.46 -2.81 0.01
C ASP A 32 12.98 -2.62 -1.44
N SER A 33 11.77 -3.11 -1.73
CA SER A 33 11.12 -3.00 -3.04
C SER A 33 10.07 -1.89 -3.12
N ILE A 34 9.92 -1.08 -2.07
CA ILE A 34 9.00 0.07 -2.06
C ILE A 34 9.70 1.28 -2.68
N GLN A 35 9.05 1.89 -3.67
CA GLN A 35 9.52 3.12 -4.30
C GLN A 35 8.72 4.31 -3.78
N ILE A 36 9.41 5.40 -3.45
CA ILE A 36 8.80 6.68 -3.12
C ILE A 36 8.75 7.53 -4.39
N ASP A 37 7.56 7.96 -4.77
CA ASP A 37 7.31 8.87 -5.89
C ASP A 37 7.18 10.31 -5.37
N GLU A 38 8.12 11.16 -5.78
CA GLU A 38 8.12 12.59 -5.42
C GLU A 38 7.13 13.42 -6.25
N LYS A 39 6.61 12.86 -7.34
CA LYS A 39 5.78 13.56 -8.32
C LYS A 39 4.30 13.24 -8.16
N TYR A 40 3.95 12.02 -7.77
CA TYR A 40 2.57 11.57 -7.65
C TYR A 40 2.23 11.15 -6.23
N GLN A 41 0.99 11.42 -5.82
CA GLN A 41 0.47 11.03 -4.51
C GLN A 41 0.23 9.51 -4.43
N THR A 42 0.19 8.99 -3.20
CA THR A 42 -0.16 7.62 -2.88
C THR A 42 -1.56 7.30 -3.40
N GLY A 43 -1.69 6.22 -4.16
CA GLY A 43 -2.99 5.79 -4.70
C GLY A 43 -3.93 5.34 -3.59
N ILE A 44 -5.17 5.80 -3.63
CA ILE A 44 -6.21 5.47 -2.65
C ILE A 44 -7.24 4.58 -3.33
N VAL A 45 -7.53 3.41 -2.73
CA VAL A 45 -8.63 2.54 -3.14
C VAL A 45 -9.64 2.52 -2.02
N ASN A 46 -10.84 3.02 -2.29
CA ASN A 46 -11.94 2.96 -1.34
C ASN A 46 -12.65 1.61 -1.52
N VAL A 47 -12.59 0.75 -0.50
CA VAL A 47 -13.33 -0.52 -0.46
C VAL A 47 -14.59 -0.32 0.37
N LYS A 48 -15.76 -0.49 -0.25
CA LYS A 48 -17.03 -0.57 0.47
C LYS A 48 -17.52 -2.01 0.46
N LEU A 49 -17.92 -2.53 1.60
CA LEU A 49 -18.53 -3.86 1.70
C LEU A 49 -20.05 -3.69 1.78
N GLU A 50 -20.75 -4.03 0.70
CA GLU A 50 -22.21 -4.08 0.67
C GLU A 50 -22.68 -5.53 0.62
N ASN A 51 -23.48 -5.96 1.60
CA ASN A 51 -24.00 -7.34 1.71
C ASN A 51 -22.95 -8.46 1.56
N GLY A 52 -21.71 -8.21 1.98
CA GLY A 52 -20.60 -9.17 1.89
C GLY A 52 -19.89 -9.22 0.53
N GLN A 53 -20.25 -8.34 -0.41
CA GLN A 53 -19.53 -8.15 -1.67
C GLN A 53 -18.70 -6.85 -1.62
N PRO A 54 -17.40 -6.90 -1.99
CA PRO A 54 -16.57 -5.71 -2.03
C PRO A 54 -16.81 -4.91 -3.32
N ASP A 55 -17.11 -3.63 -3.17
CA ASP A 55 -17.11 -2.61 -4.23
C ASP A 55 -15.80 -1.81 -4.16
N TYR A 56 -15.11 -1.69 -5.28
CA TYR A 56 -13.79 -1.05 -5.37
C TYR A 56 -13.88 0.21 -6.24
N GLN A 57 -13.67 1.37 -5.63
CA GLN A 57 -13.62 2.64 -6.34
C GLN A 57 -12.19 3.21 -6.31
N LEU A 58 -11.59 3.34 -7.49
CA LEU A 58 -10.30 4.02 -7.70
C LEU A 58 -10.58 5.51 -7.95
N SER A 59 -9.94 6.39 -7.19
CA SER A 59 -10.07 7.85 -7.27
C SER A 59 -8.72 8.50 -7.34
#